data_AF-A0A6M8I0A1-F1
#
_entry.id   AF-A0A6M8I0A1-F1
#
_cell.length_a   1.000
_cell.length_b   1.000
_cell.length_c   1.000
_cell.angle_alpha   90.00
_cell.angle_beta   90.00
_cell.angle_gamma   90.00
#
_symmetry.space_group_name_H-M   'P 1'
#
loop_
_entity.id
_entity.type
_entity.pdbx_description
1 polymer ?
#
loop_
_entity_poly.entity_id
_entity_poly.type
_entity_poly.pdbx_seq_one_letter_code
_entity_poly.pdbx_strand_id
1 'polypeptide(L)'
;MSVTLEPLDPTSCDRELIHAPGSIQPHGMMLVAATEDLRVQHVAGDIEHRPGVTASKGQPLKVLISDVIGEKIAALAMPYGMGGFNGTAADVGRRAAGRHRPSRRHPHHSRT
;
A
#
# COMPACT_ATOMS: atom_id res chain seq x y z
N MET A 1 26.71 -0.23 21.16
CA MET A 1 27.07 -0.22 19.73
C MET A 1 26.93 1.20 19.24
N SER A 2 28.03 1.92 19.06
CA SER A 2 28.01 3.29 18.56
C SER A 2 27.95 3.25 17.04
N VAL A 3 26.89 3.80 16.45
CA VAL A 3 26.77 3.98 15.00
C VAL A 3 27.51 5.27 14.65
N THR A 4 28.61 5.16 13.89
CA THR A 4 29.23 6.31 13.24
C THR A 4 28.33 6.75 12.09
N LEU A 5 27.78 7.97 12.18
CA LEU A 5 26.96 8.58 11.14
C LEU A 5 27.91 9.18 10.09
N GLU A 6 28.08 8.48 8.97
CA GLU A 6 28.61 9.08 7.74
C GLU A 6 27.71 10.26 7.33
N PRO A 7 28.27 11.39 6.86
CA PRO A 7 27.47 12.52 6.40
C PRO A 7 26.55 12.11 5.24
N LEU A 8 25.24 12.33 5.38
CA LEU A 8 24.27 12.11 4.32
C LEU A 8 24.58 13.05 3.14
N ASP A 9 24.84 12.47 1.96
CA ASP A 9 24.98 13.22 0.71
C ASP A 9 23.59 13.64 0.21
N PRO A 10 23.22 14.93 0.24
CA PRO A 10 21.92 15.39 -0.21
C PRO A 10 21.69 15.17 -1.72
N THR A 11 22.75 14.95 -2.51
CA THR A 11 22.66 14.59 -3.93
C THR A 11 22.39 13.10 -4.18
N SER A 12 22.28 12.29 -3.11
CA SER A 12 21.78 10.91 -3.19
C SER A 12 20.26 10.83 -3.00
N CYS A 13 19.66 11.83 -2.34
CA CYS A 13 18.23 11.85 -2.02
C CYS A 13 17.33 12.02 -3.26
N ASP A 14 17.80 12.70 -4.33
CA ASP A 14 17.03 12.87 -5.58
C ASP A 14 16.93 11.57 -6.40
N ARG A 15 17.84 10.62 -6.15
CA ARG A 15 17.92 9.32 -6.83
C ARG A 15 17.44 8.16 -5.97
N GLU A 16 17.06 8.41 -4.72
CA GLU A 16 16.60 7.37 -3.82
C GLU A 16 15.32 6.70 -4.37
N LEU A 17 15.27 5.37 -4.34
CA LEU A 17 14.09 4.58 -4.72
C LEU A 17 13.02 4.60 -3.61
N ILE A 18 12.52 5.78 -3.27
CA ILE A 18 11.53 5.99 -2.20
C ILE A 18 10.21 5.24 -2.42
N HIS A 19 9.91 4.86 -3.67
CA HIS A 19 8.71 4.11 -4.03
C HIS A 19 8.87 2.59 -3.83
N ALA A 20 10.09 2.12 -3.58
CA ALA A 20 10.41 0.72 -3.31
C ALA A 20 11.38 0.62 -2.12
N PRO A 21 10.98 1.10 -0.92
CA PRO A 21 11.89 1.25 0.23
C PRO A 21 12.35 -0.08 0.86
N GLY A 22 11.84 -1.23 0.40
CA GLY A 22 12.20 -2.56 0.90
C GLY A 22 11.74 -2.87 2.33
N SER A 23 11.10 -1.93 3.02
CA SER A 23 10.60 -2.08 4.39
C SER A 23 9.24 -1.39 4.57
N ILE A 24 8.54 -1.73 5.65
CA ILE A 24 7.27 -1.12 6.05
C ILE A 24 7.36 -0.55 7.47
N GLN A 25 6.39 0.27 7.86
CA GLN A 25 6.27 0.75 9.24
C GLN A 25 5.99 -0.43 10.21
N PRO A 26 6.51 -0.39 11.45
CA PRO A 26 6.47 -1.53 12.38
C PRO A 26 5.08 -1.79 12.97
N HIS A 27 4.14 -0.86 12.81
CA HIS A 27 2.80 -0.94 13.39
C HIS A 27 1.78 -1.63 12.48
N GLY A 28 2.19 -2.10 11.31
CA GLY A 28 1.31 -2.68 10.31
C GLY A 28 1.88 -3.95 9.69
N MET A 29 1.10 -4.51 8.77
CA MET A 29 1.46 -5.69 8.00
C MET A 29 1.09 -5.47 6.55
N MET A 30 1.88 -6.03 5.65
CA MET A 30 1.62 -5.99 4.22
C MET A 30 1.63 -7.40 3.66
N LEU A 31 0.55 -7.77 2.96
CA LEU A 31 0.39 -9.04 2.26
C LEU A 31 0.22 -8.74 0.77
N VAL A 32 1.04 -9.35 -0.08
CA VAL A 32 0.92 -9.26 -1.54
C VAL A 32 0.46 -10.62 -2.04
N ALA A 33 -0.66 -10.65 -2.78
CA ALA A 33 -1.24 -11.88 -3.31
C ALA A 33 -1.37 -11.83 -4.83
N ALA A 34 -1.24 -12.98 -5.48
CA ALA A 34 -1.47 -13.14 -6.91
C ALA A 34 -2.94 -12.86 -7.23
N THR A 35 -3.23 -12.15 -8.31
CA THR A 35 -4.61 -11.80 -8.68
C THR A 35 -5.43 -12.99 -9.15
N GLU A 36 -4.77 -14.02 -9.67
CA GLU A 36 -5.38 -15.19 -10.30
C GLU A 36 -6.05 -16.11 -9.27
N ASP A 37 -5.43 -16.28 -8.11
CA ASP A 37 -5.84 -17.26 -7.09
C ASP A 37 -5.79 -16.72 -5.64
N LEU A 38 -5.41 -15.46 -5.47
CA LEU A 38 -5.24 -14.79 -4.18
C LEU A 38 -4.32 -15.53 -3.21
N ARG A 39 -3.32 -16.25 -3.73
CA ARG A 39 -2.24 -16.80 -2.91
C ARG A 39 -1.21 -15.75 -2.58
N VAL A 40 -0.82 -15.68 -1.31
CA VAL A 40 0.16 -14.72 -0.82
C VAL A 40 1.56 -15.05 -1.33
N GLN A 41 2.20 -14.12 -2.03
CA GLN A 41 3.57 -14.24 -2.54
C GLN A 41 4.58 -13.53 -1.64
N HIS A 42 4.21 -12.38 -1.07
CA HIS A 42 5.06 -11.59 -0.20
C HIS A 42 4.36 -11.16 1.08
N VAL A 43 5.18 -10.98 2.12
CA VAL A 43 4.78 -10.71 3.49
C VAL A 43 5.79 -9.73 4.08
N ALA A 44 5.32 -8.71 4.77
CA ALA A 44 6.14 -7.81 5.58
C ALA A 44 5.40 -7.43 6.88
N GLY A 45 6.18 -7.17 7.93
CA GLY A 45 5.66 -6.91 9.28
C GLY A 45 5.57 -8.17 10.14
N ASP A 46 5.07 -8.00 11.36
CA ASP A 46 5.05 -9.07 12.37
C ASP A 46 3.88 -10.05 12.20
N ILE A 47 3.96 -10.88 11.16
CA ILE A 47 2.91 -11.85 10.85
C ILE A 47 3.00 -13.10 11.72
N GLU A 48 4.20 -13.49 12.16
CA GLU A 48 4.42 -14.71 12.94
C GLU A 48 3.85 -14.63 14.35
N HIS A 49 3.76 -13.42 14.94
CA HIS A 49 3.09 -13.22 16.22
C HIS A 49 1.55 -13.09 16.09
N ARG A 50 0.97 -13.19 14.89
CA ARG A 50 -0.49 -13.32 14.77
C ARG A 50 -0.94 -14.72 15.17
N PRO A 51 -1.84 -14.84 16.15
CA PRO A 51 -2.41 -16.12 16.52
C PRO A 51 -3.02 -16.83 15.31
N GLY A 52 -2.64 -18.09 15.09
CA GLY A 52 -3.20 -18.93 14.03
C GLY A 52 -2.51 -18.87 12.65
N VAL A 53 -1.41 -18.11 12.50
CA VAL A 53 -0.67 -18.00 11.22
C VAL A 53 0.74 -18.55 11.37
N THR A 54 0.97 -19.81 11.00
CA THR A 54 2.30 -20.46 11.05
C THR A 54 3.00 -20.53 9.69
N ALA A 55 2.30 -20.23 8.59
CA ALA A 55 2.88 -20.16 7.26
C ALA A 55 2.15 -19.10 6.44
N SER A 56 2.81 -18.00 6.10
CA SER A 56 2.17 -16.84 5.47
C SER A 56 2.34 -16.79 3.95
N LYS A 57 3.44 -17.32 3.40
CA LYS A 57 3.66 -17.44 1.94
C LYS A 57 3.00 -18.70 1.36
N GLY A 58 2.44 -18.58 0.16
CA GLY A 58 1.74 -19.64 -0.58
C GLY A 58 0.32 -19.94 -0.10
N GLN A 59 -0.05 -19.46 1.09
CA GLN A 59 -1.41 -19.64 1.62
C GLN A 59 -2.44 -18.77 0.89
N PRO A 60 -3.68 -19.24 0.76
CA PRO A 60 -4.79 -18.39 0.31
C PRO A 60 -4.97 -17.20 1.27
N LEU A 61 -5.12 -16.00 0.74
CA LEU A 61 -5.24 -14.76 1.52
C LEU A 61 -6.31 -14.84 2.62
N LYS A 62 -7.44 -15.47 2.32
CA LYS A 62 -8.57 -15.66 3.25
C LYS A 62 -8.20 -16.40 4.54
N VAL A 63 -7.23 -17.31 4.50
CA VAL A 63 -6.75 -18.06 5.67
C VAL A 63 -6.04 -17.13 6.66
N LEU A 64 -5.41 -16.06 6.18
CA LEU A 64 -4.61 -15.14 7.01
C LEU A 64 -5.44 -13.98 7.59
N ILE A 65 -6.53 -13.60 6.93
CA ILE A 65 -7.34 -12.43 7.32
C ILE A 65 -8.76 -12.80 7.77
N SER A 66 -9.49 -13.61 6.99
CA SER A 66 -10.84 -14.17 7.20
C SER A 66 -11.47 -14.50 5.85
N ASP A 67 -12.41 -15.46 5.84
CA ASP A 67 -13.21 -15.77 4.65
C ASP A 67 -14.03 -14.56 4.17
N VAL A 68 -14.71 -13.85 5.08
CA VAL A 68 -15.57 -12.71 4.74
C VAL A 68 -14.81 -11.59 4.03
N ILE A 69 -13.59 -11.26 4.47
CA ILE A 69 -12.79 -10.23 3.82
C ILE A 69 -12.17 -10.78 2.53
N GLY A 70 -11.74 -12.04 2.52
CA GLY A 70 -11.20 -12.72 1.34
C GLY A 70 -12.19 -12.73 0.16
N GLU A 71 -13.46 -13.05 0.41
CA GLU A 71 -14.51 -13.04 -0.62
C GLU A 71 -14.74 -11.65 -1.20
N LYS A 72 -14.77 -10.62 -0.35
CA LYS A 72 -14.89 -9.23 -0.81
C LYS A 72 -13.70 -8.81 -1.68
N ILE A 73 -12.49 -9.23 -1.32
CA ILE A 73 -11.29 -8.97 -2.13
C ILE A 73 -11.35 -9.72 -3.46
N ALA A 74 -11.81 -10.98 -3.47
CA ALA A 74 -11.97 -11.76 -4.70
C ALA A 74 -12.95 -11.10 -5.68
N ALA A 75 -14.04 -10.50 -5.20
CA ALA A 75 -14.94 -9.73 -6.03
C ALA A 75 -14.27 -8.49 -6.66
N LEU A 76 -13.28 -7.88 -5.99
CA LEU A 76 -12.53 -6.73 -6.50
C LEU A 76 -11.39 -7.12 -7.45
N ALA A 77 -10.84 -8.32 -7.29
CA ALA A 77 -9.68 -8.82 -8.04
C ALA A 77 -10.06 -9.47 -9.39
N MET A 78 -11.34 -9.48 -9.76
CA MET A 78 -11.81 -10.05 -11.03
C MET A 78 -11.06 -9.44 -12.23
N PRO A 79 -10.73 -10.25 -13.25
CA PRO A 79 -10.07 -9.75 -14.45
C PRO A 79 -10.91 -8.61 -15.02
N TYR A 80 -10.26 -7.48 -15.32
CA TYR A 80 -10.84 -6.18 -15.74
C TYR A 80 -11.33 -5.22 -14.63
N GLY A 81 -11.19 -5.55 -13.33
CA GLY A 81 -11.43 -4.58 -12.26
C GLY A 81 -10.39 -3.45 -12.25
N MET A 82 -10.81 -2.18 -12.19
CA MET A 82 -9.95 -0.99 -12.04
C MET A 82 -9.28 -0.86 -10.65
N GLY A 83 -9.06 -1.98 -9.97
CA GLY A 83 -8.76 -2.01 -8.54
C GLY A 83 -9.97 -1.61 -7.70
N GLY A 84 -9.85 -1.81 -6.39
CA GLY A 84 -10.92 -1.50 -5.45
C GLY A 84 -10.38 -1.34 -4.04
N PHE A 85 -11.21 -0.78 -3.16
CA PHE A 85 -10.85 -0.55 -1.77
C PHE A 85 -11.86 -1.24 -0.86
N ASN A 86 -11.36 -2.07 0.07
CA ASN A 86 -12.14 -2.70 1.11
C ASN A 86 -11.53 -2.31 2.47
N GLY A 87 -12.18 -1.38 3.17
CA GLY A 87 -11.75 -0.90 4.47
C GLY A 87 -12.37 0.43 4.84
N THR A 88 -11.89 1.03 5.93
CA THR A 88 -12.22 2.39 6.33
C THR A 88 -11.00 3.28 6.07
N ALA A 89 -11.07 4.10 5.03
CA ALA A 89 -10.10 5.19 4.88
C ALA A 89 -10.56 6.32 5.80
N ALA A 90 -9.83 6.58 6.88
CA ALA A 90 -10.05 7.74 7.72
C ALA A 90 -9.67 9.00 6.93
N ASP A 91 -10.56 9.49 6.06
CA ASP A 91 -10.52 10.74 5.28
C ASP A 91 -9.26 11.10 4.46
N VAL A 92 -8.15 10.36 4.59
CA VAL A 92 -6.92 10.53 3.84
C VAL A 92 -7.08 9.79 2.52
N GLY A 93 -7.61 10.48 1.50
CA GLY A 93 -7.44 10.04 0.11
C GLY A 93 -8.68 9.55 -0.65
N ARG A 94 -9.87 10.11 -0.39
CA ARG A 94 -11.04 10.02 -1.31
C ARG A 94 -10.83 10.76 -2.65
N ARG A 95 -9.68 10.57 -3.28
CA ARG A 95 -9.29 11.16 -4.59
C ARG A 95 -8.95 10.12 -5.66
N ALA A 96 -9.07 8.83 -5.38
CA ALA A 96 -8.87 7.79 -6.40
C ALA A 96 -10.09 7.63 -7.34
N ALA A 97 -11.29 8.09 -6.94
CA ALA A 97 -12.46 8.08 -7.80
C ALA A 97 -12.64 9.44 -8.50
N GLY A 98 -11.95 9.63 -9.62
CA GLY A 98 -12.42 10.40 -10.79
C GLY A 98 -13.08 11.77 -10.58
N ARG A 99 -12.65 12.61 -9.64
CA ARG A 99 -13.12 14.01 -9.59
C ARG A 99 -12.28 14.87 -10.52
N HIS A 100 -12.81 15.15 -11.71
CA HIS A 100 -12.34 16.22 -12.59
C HIS A 100 -12.24 17.52 -11.78
N ARG A 101 -11.01 18.00 -11.58
CA ARG A 101 -10.73 19.27 -10.90
C ARG A 101 -10.94 20.38 -11.92
N PRO A 102 -12.00 21.21 -11.83
CA PRO A 102 -12.13 22.35 -12.75
C PRO A 102 -10.95 23.29 -12.55
N SER A 103 -10.35 23.74 -13.65
CA SER A 103 -9.21 24.64 -13.64
C SER A 103 -9.61 25.95 -12.95
N ARG A 104 -8.99 26.23 -11.80
CA ARG A 104 -9.04 27.57 -11.22
C ARG A 104 -8.27 28.49 -12.17
N ARG A 105 -8.98 29.27 -12.98
CA ARG A 105 -8.39 30.42 -13.67
C ARG A 105 -7.92 31.41 -12.61
N HIS A 106 -6.62 31.64 -12.54
CA HIS A 106 -6.06 32.73 -11.75
C HIS A 106 -6.41 34.07 -12.42
N PRO A 107 -6.92 35.08 -11.71
CA PRO A 107 -7.01 36.42 -12.26
C PRO A 107 -5.59 36.99 -12.39
N HIS A 108 -5.23 37.42 -13.60
CA HIS A 108 -4.04 38.22 -13.86
C HIS A 108 -4.21 39.57 -13.18
N HIS A 109 -3.44 39.83 -12.12
CA HIS A 109 -3.26 41.18 -11.61
C HIS A 109 -2.29 41.92 -12.53
N SER A 110 -2.84 42.79 -13.39
CA SER A 110 -2.08 43.80 -14.12
C SER A 110 -1.50 44.78 -13.11
N ARG A 111 -0.18 44.74 -12.90
CA ARG A 111 0.56 45.80 -12.21
C ARG A 111 0.77 46.94 -13.21
N THR A 112 0.10 48.07 -12.95
CA THR A 112 0.57 49.41 -13.34
C THR A 112 1.65 49.87 -12.38
#